data_AF-A0AAV8XDK1-F1
#
_entry.id   AF-A0AAV8XDK1-F1
#
_cell.length_a   1.000
_cell.length_b   1.000
_cell.length_c   1.000
_cell.angle_alpha   90.00
_cell.angle_beta   90.00
_cell.angle_gamma   90.00
#
_symmetry.space_group_name_H-M   'P 1'
#
loop_
_entity.id
_entity.type
_entity.pdbx_description
1 polymer ?
#
loop_
_entity_poly.entity_id
_entity_poly.type
_entity_poly.pdbx_seq_one_letter_code
_entity_poly.pdbx_strand_id
1 'polypeptide(L)' 'MVRKKIDNRLRVLIENGVKLGHRTLFVIIGDKSRDQVPILHHMLAKSEVKARPSVLWCYKRN' A
#
# COMPACT_ATOMS: atom_id res chain seq x y z
N MET A 1 -1.76 5.64 20.37
CA MET A 1 -1.89 4.59 19.33
C MET A 1 -0.80 3.56 19.58
N VAL A 2 -1.16 2.32 19.94
CA VAL A 2 -0.15 1.27 20.17
C VAL A 2 0.54 0.96 18.86
N ARG A 3 1.86 1.17 18.80
CA ARG A 3 2.67 0.93 17.60
C ARG A 3 2.79 -0.57 17.39
N LYS A 4 1.98 -1.11 16.48
CA LYS A 4 2.05 -2.52 16.11
C LYS A 4 3.13 -2.74 15.06
N LYS A 5 3.97 -3.75 15.25
CA LYS A 5 4.94 -4.18 14.24
C LYS A 5 4.17 -4.81 13.09
N ILE A 6 4.29 -4.22 11.90
CA ILE A 6 3.74 -4.79 10.67
C ILE A 6 4.69 -5.87 10.18
N ASP A 7 4.13 -6.91 9.58
CA ASP A 7 4.91 -7.96 8.94
C ASP A 7 5.77 -7.38 7.81
N ASN A 8 7.08 -7.69 7.82
CA ASN A 8 8.04 -7.17 6.87
C ASN A 8 7.79 -7.63 5.43
N ARG A 9 7.02 -8.71 5.22
CA ARG A 9 6.69 -9.23 3.89
C ARG A 9 5.96 -8.21 3.02
N LEU A 10 5.10 -7.38 3.59
CA LEU A 10 4.39 -6.32 2.86
C LEU A 10 5.37 -5.31 2.25
N ARG A 11 6.34 -4.86 3.05
CA ARG A 11 7.36 -3.92 2.61
C ARG A 11 8.25 -4.53 1.53
N VAL A 12 8.74 -5.75 1.75
CA VAL A 12 9.60 -6.46 0.78
C VAL A 12 8.88 -6.66 -0.55
N LEU A 13 7.60 -7.02 -0.54
CA LEU A 13 6.82 -7.21 -1.76
C LEU A 13 6.68 -5.90 -2.55
N ILE A 14 6.41 -4.78 -1.88
CA ILE A 14 6.29 -3.46 -2.52
C ILE A 14 7.64 -3.03 -3.09
N GLU A 15 8.71 -3.10 -2.30
CA GLU A 15 10.07 -2.71 -2.72
C GLU A 15 10.54 -3.52 -3.93
N ASN A 16 10.31 -4.84 -3.92
CA ASN A 16 10.65 -5.71 -5.05
C ASN A 16 9.79 -5.42 -6.28
N GLY A 17 8.49 -5.15 -6.09
CA GLY A 17 7.58 -4.77 -7.18
C GLY A 17 8.07 -3.52 -7.90
N VAL A 18 8.43 -2.47 -7.15
CA VAL A 18 8.99 -1.24 -7.71
C VAL A 18 10.33 -1.51 -8.41
N LYS A 19 11.25 -2.24 -7.76
CA LYS A 19 12.58 -2.51 -8.31
C LYS A 19 12.55 -3.32 -9.61
N LEU A 20 11.63 -4.28 -9.71
CA LEU A 20 11.50 -5.16 -10.87
C LEU A 20 10.50 -4.63 -11.92
N GLY A 21 9.82 -3.50 -11.65
CA GLY A 21 8.78 -2.98 -12.54
C GLY A 21 7.51 -3.83 -12.57
N HIS A 22 7.25 -4.63 -11.53
CA HIS A 22 6.09 -5.50 -11.41
C HIS A 22 4.95 -4.81 -10.66
N ARG A 23 3.72 -5.02 -11.13
CA ARG A 23 2.50 -4.57 -10.43
C ARG A 23 2.18 -5.54 -9.29
N THR A 24 1.97 -5.00 -8.08
CA THR A 24 1.57 -5.77 -6.91
C THR A 24 0.06 -5.60 -6.64
N LEU A 25 -0.57 -6.66 -6.13
CA LEU A 25 -1.99 -6.66 -5.77
C LEU A 25 -2.14 -7.03 -4.29
N PHE A 26 -2.97 -6.29 -3.57
CA PHE A 26 -3.32 -6.56 -2.19
C PHE A 26 -4.84 -6.66 -2.03
N VAL A 27 -5.29 -7.63 -1.23
CA VAL A 27 -6.68 -7.76 -0.80
C VAL A 27 -6.72 -7.55 0.71
N ILE A 28 -7.45 -6.53 1.16
CA ILE A 28 -7.57 -6.17 2.58
C ILE A 28 -8.95 -6.59 3.06
N ILE A 29 -9.00 -7.45 4.07
CA ILE A 29 -10.24 -8.00 4.61
C ILE A 29 -10.48 -7.39 6.01
N GLY A 30 -11.69 -6.89 6.24
CA GLY A 30 -12.14 -6.40 7.54
C GLY A 30 -12.77 -5.00 7.51
N ASP A 31 -13.53 -4.68 8.55
CA ASP A 31 -14.35 -3.46 8.65
C ASP A 31 -13.52 -2.17 8.62
N LYS A 32 -12.29 -2.24 9.15
CA LYS A 32 -11.34 -1.12 9.22
C LYS A 32 -10.26 -1.18 8.13
N SER A 33 -10.54 -1.85 7.02
CA SER A 33 -9.61 -1.97 5.89
C SER A 33 -9.21 -0.63 5.29
N ARG A 34 -10.13 0.36 5.30
CA ARG A 34 -9.88 1.73 4.82
C ARG A 34 -8.70 2.40 5.54
N ASP A 35 -8.52 2.13 6.83
CA ASP A 35 -7.43 2.69 7.64
C ASP A 35 -6.05 2.14 7.26
N GLN A 36 -6.00 0.97 6.60
CA GLN A 36 -4.75 0.33 6.16
C GLN A 36 -4.26 0.88 4.82
N VAL A 37 -5.15 1.47 4.01
CA VAL A 37 -4.78 2.00 2.68
C VAL A 37 -3.72 3.10 2.76
N PRO A 38 -3.82 4.11 3.66
CA PRO A 38 -2.77 5.13 3.82
C PRO A 38 -1.41 4.55 4.22
N ILE A 39 -1.40 3.46 5.00
CA ILE A 39 -0.16 2.79 5.44
C ILE A 39 0.54 2.15 4.25
N LEU A 40 -0.18 1.42 3.40
CA LEU A 40 0.36 0.82 2.17
C LEU A 40 0.83 1.89 1.19
N HIS A 41 0.06 2.96 1.02
CA HIS A 41 0.45 4.09 0.17
C HIS A 41 1.74 4.76 0.66
N HIS A 42 1.90 4.94 1.97
CA HIS A 42 3.13 5.48 2.54
C HIS A 42 4.34 4.57 2.27
N MET A 43 4.17 3.25 2.36
CA MET A 43 5.25 2.30 2.00
C MET A 43 5.64 2.43 0.52
N LEU A 44 4.66 2.47 -0.38
CA LEU A 44 4.90 2.66 -1.81
C LEU A 44 5.62 3.98 -2.11
N ALA A 45 5.13 5.09 -1.54
CA ALA A 45 5.73 6.41 -1.74
C ALA A 45 7.16 6.52 -1.22
N LYS A 46 7.54 5.70 -0.23
CA LYS A 46 8.92 5.62 0.27
C LYS A 46 9.81 4.74 -0.61
N SER A 47 9.24 3.75 -1.29
CA SER A 47 9.99 2.85 -2.20
C SER A 47 10.25 3.45 -3.58
N GLU A 48 9.44 4.42 -4.02
CA GLU A 48 9.58 5.07 -5.33
C GLU A 48 10.44 6.35 -5.24
N VAL A 49 11.28 6.61 -6.25
CA VAL A 49 12.12 7.83 -6.34
C VAL A 49 11.33 9.03 -6.92
N LYS A 50 10.14 8.76 -7.48
CA LYS A 50 9.33 9.72 -8.24
C LYS A 50 8.40 10.52 -7.32
N ALA A 51 7.93 11.67 -7.83
CA ALA A 51 6.91 12.48 -7.17
C ALA A 51 5.65 11.64 -6.85
N ARG A 52 5.05 11.95 -5.70
CA ARG A 52 3.92 11.25 -5.05
C ARG A 52 2.95 10.59 -6.06
N PRO A 53 2.81 9.25 -6.07
CA PRO A 53 1.98 8.56 -7.06
C PRO A 53 0.51 8.99 -6.95
N SER A 54 -0.15 9.11 -8.11
CA SER A 54 -1.59 9.40 -8.16
C SER A 54 -2.40 8.18 -7.76
N VAL A 55 -3.45 8.37 -6.96
CA VAL A 55 -4.35 7.30 -6.50
C VAL A 55 -5.69 7.40 -7.22
N LEU A 56 -6.14 6.30 -7.83
CA LEU A 56 -7.50 6.14 -8.34
C LEU A 56 -8.37 5.49 -7.27
N TRP A 57 -9.46 6.15 -6.89
CA TRP A 57 -10.44 5.62 -5.93
C TRP A 57 -11.74 5.27 -6.64
N CYS A 58 -11.98 3.98 -6.84
CA CYS A 58 -13.21 3.47 -7.45
C CYS A 58 -14.15 2.96 -6.36
N TYR A 59 -15.41 3.40 -6.42
CA TYR A 59 -16.48 2.87 -5.59
C TYR A 59 -17.77 2.89 -6.39
N LYS A 60 -18.66 1.93 -6.13
CA LYS A 60 -20.01 1.97 -6.67
C LYS A 60 -20.76 3.11 -5.97
N ARG A 61 -21.30 4.06 -6.73
CA ARG A 61 -22.31 4.98 -6.20
C ARG A 61 -23.57 4.18 -5.92
N ASN A 62 -24.07 4.30 -4.70
CA ASN A 62 -25.43 3.89 -4.37
C ASN A 62 -26.41 4.92 -4.91
#